data_AF-A0A3D4VSW0-F1
#
_entry.id   AF-A0A3D4VSW0-F1
#
_cell.length_a   1.000
_cell.length_b   1.000
_cell.length_c   1.000
_cell.angle_alpha   90.00
_cell.angle_beta   90.00
_cell.angle_gamma   90.00
#
_symmetry.space_group_name_H-M   'P 1'
#
loop_
_entity.id
_entity.type
_entity.pdbx_description
1 polymer ?
#
loop_
_entity_poly.entity_id
_entity_poly.type
_entity_poly.pdbx_seq_one_letter_code
_entity_poly.pdbx_strand_id
1 'polypeptide(L)'
;MYTIIQSGIYGSSSEICDVVTNEVKYIKSANEAEVRPFYLFIIIPKDTDTVKVNKGMLIFQNVGPYGVKTITKEYMQEFFKTKFNITLNLRTISSELFVKKVIKRDSIKRFVMVKNHKSGDTSDNVGKGYGAETRVLSDLHFNDGLWDRIFNKIIYVTKGKSNLFEFEEIEYNTLKLIVEIGGRIRTIDLHNVENLSIIESIPDEIKMADGHPHKERLITHIETVANEYLSEMVLQIK
;
A
#
# COMPACT_ATOMS: atom_id res chain seq x y z
N MET A 1 17.53 4.14 -10.53
CA MET A 1 18.11 5.38 -9.96
C MET A 1 17.53 5.59 -8.58
N TYR A 2 18.24 6.21 -7.64
CA TYR A 2 17.69 6.60 -6.35
C TYR A 2 18.08 8.04 -5.99
N THR A 3 17.31 8.67 -5.12
CA THR A 3 17.61 9.97 -4.52
C THR A 3 17.23 9.96 -3.03
N ILE A 4 17.76 10.90 -2.27
CA ILE A 4 17.46 11.07 -0.85
C ILE A 4 16.69 12.37 -0.67
N ILE A 5 15.52 12.27 -0.05
CA ILE A 5 14.66 13.40 0.29
C ILE A 5 14.85 13.70 1.76
N GLN A 6 15.23 14.93 2.07
CA GLN A 6 15.30 15.43 3.44
C GLN A 6 13.96 16.04 3.80
N SER A 7 13.27 15.48 4.79
CA SER A 7 11.96 15.99 5.22
C SER A 7 11.85 15.97 6.74
N GLY A 8 11.23 16.99 7.31
CA GLY A 8 11.03 17.15 8.75
C GLY A 8 9.66 17.72 9.07
N ILE A 9 9.29 17.66 10.35
CA ILE A 9 8.09 18.33 10.88
C ILE A 9 8.47 19.79 11.16
N TYR A 10 7.51 20.72 10.99
CA TYR A 10 7.66 22.10 11.46
C TYR A 10 8.17 22.15 12.91
N GLY A 11 8.98 23.17 13.20
CA GLY A 11 9.61 23.32 14.51
C GLY A 11 8.57 23.41 15.63
N SER A 12 8.82 22.66 16.69
CA SER A 12 7.97 22.59 17.89
C SER A 12 8.86 22.27 19.07
N SER A 13 8.71 22.95 20.20
CA SER A 13 9.55 22.64 21.36
C SER A 13 9.30 21.22 21.85
N SER A 14 10.35 20.42 22.06
CA SER A 14 10.22 19.03 22.53
C SER A 14 11.52 18.51 23.15
N GLU A 15 11.41 17.65 24.14
CA GLU A 15 12.55 16.93 24.71
C GLU A 15 12.92 15.71 23.85
N ILE A 16 14.22 15.50 23.63
CA ILE A 16 14.77 14.29 23.03
C ILE A 16 15.38 13.47 24.17
N CYS A 17 14.78 12.32 24.46
CA CYS A 17 15.22 11.41 25.49
C CYS A 17 15.97 10.21 24.90
N ASP A 18 16.93 9.68 25.64
CA ASP A 18 17.53 8.38 25.36
C ASP A 18 16.46 7.28 25.54
N VAL A 19 16.25 6.46 24.51
CA VAL A 19 15.18 5.44 24.53
C VAL A 19 15.45 4.29 25.51
N VAL A 20 16.69 4.12 25.97
CA VAL A 20 17.09 3.09 26.92
C VAL A 20 17.10 3.63 28.34
N THR A 21 17.71 4.80 28.57
CA THR A 21 17.86 5.38 29.92
C THR A 21 16.72 6.31 30.32
N ASN A 22 15.88 6.72 29.36
CA ASN A 22 14.83 7.72 29.52
C ASN A 22 15.33 9.10 29.98
N GLU A 23 16.63 9.36 29.86
CA GLU A 23 17.24 10.64 30.21
C GLU A 23 17.09 11.65 29.08
N VAL A 24 16.75 12.90 29.40
CA VAL A 24 16.73 14.00 28.43
C VAL A 24 18.15 14.30 27.96
N LYS A 25 18.42 14.11 26.67
CA LYS A 25 19.71 14.41 26.03
C LYS A 25 19.73 15.80 25.41
N TYR A 26 18.59 16.31 24.96
CA TYR A 26 18.51 17.58 24.26
C TYR A 26 17.09 18.15 24.28
N ILE A 27 16.95 19.48 24.30
CA ILE A 27 15.66 20.17 24.21
C ILE A 27 15.63 20.90 22.88
N LYS A 28 14.80 20.42 21.95
CA LYS A 28 14.57 21.05 20.65
C LYS A 28 13.81 22.35 20.85
N SER A 29 14.27 23.45 20.29
CA SER A 29 13.54 24.72 20.27
C SER A 29 12.42 24.73 19.22
N ALA A 30 11.55 25.74 19.30
CA ALA A 30 10.47 25.93 18.34
C ALA A 30 10.96 26.21 16.90
N ASN A 31 12.22 26.62 16.71
CA ASN A 31 12.80 26.91 15.40
C ASN A 31 13.66 25.75 14.86
N GLU A 32 13.80 24.67 15.61
CA GLU A 32 14.56 23.50 15.20
C GLU A 32 13.60 22.40 14.74
N ALA A 33 13.91 21.82 13.59
CA ALA A 33 13.15 20.74 12.99
C ALA A 33 13.99 19.47 12.96
N GLU A 34 13.39 18.35 13.34
CA GLU A 34 14.01 17.05 13.14
C GLU A 34 13.83 16.66 11.68
N VAL A 35 14.93 16.70 10.92
CA VAL A 35 14.95 16.34 9.51
C VAL A 35 15.45 14.90 9.38
N ARG A 36 14.71 14.10 8.62
CA ARG A 36 15.03 12.69 8.37
C ARG A 36 15.31 12.46 6.88
N PRO A 37 16.28 11.61 6.54
CA PRO A 37 16.49 11.15 5.17
C PRO A 37 15.47 10.07 4.79
N PHE A 38 14.88 10.21 3.61
CA PHE A 38 14.00 9.22 2.99
C PHE A 38 14.54 8.82 1.63
N TYR A 39 14.75 7.52 1.41
CA TYR A 39 15.11 7.01 0.10
C TYR A 39 13.89 7.01 -0.84
N LEU A 40 14.07 7.58 -2.04
CA LEU A 40 13.16 7.45 -3.17
C LEU A 40 13.89 6.70 -4.29
N PHE A 41 13.35 5.57 -4.70
CA PHE A 41 13.83 4.82 -5.86
C PHE A 41 12.94 5.09 -7.07
N ILE A 42 13.57 5.39 -8.19
CA ILE A 42 12.94 5.65 -9.48
C ILE A 42 13.41 4.56 -10.45
N ILE A 43 12.46 3.74 -10.88
CA ILE A 43 12.67 2.61 -11.78
C ILE A 43 11.96 2.91 -13.09
N ILE A 44 12.73 3.08 -14.16
CA ILE A 44 12.22 3.26 -15.51
C ILE A 44 12.77 2.09 -16.32
N PRO A 45 11.92 1.12 -16.72
CA PRO A 45 12.35 0.01 -17.56
C PRO A 45 12.84 0.54 -18.91
N LYS A 46 13.85 -0.11 -19.48
CA LYS A 46 14.37 0.25 -20.80
C LYS A 46 13.44 -0.27 -21.89
N ASP A 47 13.32 0.50 -22.96
CA ASP A 47 12.74 0.00 -24.21
C ASP A 47 13.53 -1.21 -24.71
N THR A 48 12.83 -2.14 -25.35
CA THR A 48 13.42 -3.20 -26.17
C THR A 48 12.92 -3.05 -27.61
N ASP A 49 13.51 -3.79 -28.54
CA ASP A 49 13.08 -3.78 -29.95
C ASP A 49 11.60 -4.17 -30.12
N THR A 50 11.04 -4.89 -29.13
CA THR A 50 9.66 -5.42 -29.14
C THR A 50 8.71 -4.72 -28.17
N VAL A 51 9.21 -3.93 -27.21
CA VAL A 51 8.41 -3.30 -26.16
C VAL A 51 8.82 -1.85 -25.97
N LYS A 52 7.89 -0.92 -26.21
CA LYS A 52 8.02 0.47 -25.78
C LYS A 52 7.45 0.66 -24.39
N VAL A 53 8.28 1.09 -23.47
CA VAL A 53 7.93 1.26 -22.06
C VAL A 53 7.39 2.67 -21.86
N ASN A 54 6.13 2.76 -21.42
CA ASN A 54 5.48 4.03 -21.09
C ASN A 54 5.16 4.17 -19.59
N LYS A 55 5.60 3.22 -18.76
CA LYS A 55 5.33 3.16 -17.32
C LYS A 55 6.63 2.91 -16.56
N GLY A 56 6.80 3.65 -15.48
CA GLY A 56 7.85 3.42 -14.48
C GLY A 56 7.25 3.18 -13.10
N MET A 57 8.10 2.91 -12.13
CA MET A 57 7.74 2.67 -10.74
C MET A 57 8.52 3.60 -9.81
N LEU A 58 7.83 4.10 -8.79
CA LEU A 58 8.41 4.86 -7.68
C LEU A 58 8.25 4.06 -6.39
N ILE A 59 9.34 3.87 -5.66
CA ILE A 59 9.33 3.23 -4.34
C ILE A 59 9.77 4.25 -3.31
N PHE A 60 8.87 4.54 -2.36
CA PHE A 60 9.08 5.50 -1.28
C PHE A 60 9.40 4.77 0.01
N GLN A 61 10.50 5.12 0.65
CA GLN A 61 10.77 4.67 2.02
C GLN A 61 9.81 5.34 3.01
N ASN A 62 9.30 4.55 3.94
CA ASN A 62 8.66 5.05 5.15
C ASN A 62 9.57 4.80 6.34
N VAL A 63 9.66 5.76 7.26
CA VAL A 63 10.39 5.65 8.53
C VAL A 63 9.37 5.76 9.65
N GLY A 64 8.97 4.62 10.22
CA GLY A 64 7.90 4.56 11.21
C GLY A 64 6.56 5.07 10.63
N PRO A 65 5.91 6.09 11.24
CA PRO A 65 4.69 6.69 10.70
C PRO A 65 4.97 7.75 9.62
N TYR A 66 6.23 8.13 9.39
CA TYR A 66 6.59 9.21 8.48
C TYR A 66 6.85 8.70 7.08
N GLY A 67 6.34 9.41 6.08
CA GLY A 67 6.57 9.14 4.66
C GLY A 67 6.46 10.41 3.84
N VAL A 68 7.15 10.44 2.69
CA VAL A 68 7.27 11.64 1.84
C VAL A 68 6.45 11.57 0.55
N LYS A 69 5.70 10.48 0.33
CA LYS A 69 4.99 10.21 -0.94
C LYS A 69 4.11 11.38 -1.42
N THR A 70 3.25 11.91 -0.56
CA THR A 70 2.25 12.92 -0.94
C THR A 70 2.91 14.22 -1.37
N ILE A 71 3.77 14.78 -0.51
CA ILE A 71 4.46 16.04 -0.77
C ILE A 71 5.40 15.93 -1.98
N THR A 72 6.12 14.82 -2.12
CA THR A 72 6.97 14.59 -3.29
C THR A 72 6.15 14.49 -4.58
N LYS A 73 5.01 13.80 -4.55
CA LYS A 73 4.10 13.73 -5.70
C LYS A 73 3.65 15.13 -6.13
N GLU A 74 3.20 15.96 -5.21
CA GLU A 74 2.70 17.31 -5.50
C GLU A 74 3.79 18.16 -6.17
N TYR A 75 4.99 18.22 -5.58
CA TYR A 75 6.10 18.97 -6.17
C TYR A 75 6.55 18.43 -7.53
N MET A 76 6.60 17.10 -7.70
CA MET A 76 6.93 16.52 -9.00
C MET A 76 5.88 16.89 -10.04
N GLN A 77 4.59 16.79 -9.71
CA GLN A 77 3.50 17.15 -10.62
C GLN A 77 3.56 18.61 -11.03
N GLU A 78 3.79 19.52 -10.08
CA GLU A 78 3.97 20.94 -10.36
C GLU A 78 5.19 21.19 -11.24
N PHE A 79 6.33 20.57 -10.93
CA PHE A 79 7.56 20.69 -11.70
C PHE A 79 7.38 20.22 -13.15
N PHE A 80 6.81 19.04 -13.37
CA PHE A 80 6.57 18.52 -14.73
C PHE A 80 5.58 19.37 -15.52
N LYS A 81 4.52 19.86 -14.85
CA LYS A 81 3.55 20.75 -15.47
C LYS A 81 4.18 22.08 -15.87
N THR A 82 4.92 22.72 -14.98
CA THR A 82 5.47 24.07 -15.18
C THR A 82 6.69 24.08 -16.11
N LYS A 83 7.58 23.09 -16.01
CA LYS A 83 8.83 23.05 -16.78
C LYS A 83 8.71 22.36 -18.13
N PHE A 84 7.84 21.37 -18.24
CA PHE A 84 7.75 20.52 -19.44
C PHE A 84 6.37 20.52 -20.08
N ASN A 85 5.36 21.15 -19.47
CA ASN A 85 3.97 21.09 -19.91
C ASN A 85 3.43 19.65 -20.03
N ILE A 86 3.88 18.76 -19.13
CA ILE A 86 3.48 17.35 -19.08
C ILE A 86 2.78 17.08 -17.75
N THR A 87 1.75 16.23 -17.77
CA THR A 87 1.08 15.77 -16.55
C THR A 87 1.68 14.46 -16.05
N LEU A 88 2.34 14.50 -14.88
CA LEU A 88 2.76 13.28 -14.18
C LEU A 88 1.55 12.65 -13.47
N ASN A 89 1.25 11.38 -13.80
CA ASN A 89 0.22 10.61 -13.11
C ASN A 89 0.86 9.46 -12.33
N LEU A 90 0.83 9.55 -11.00
CA LEU A 90 1.27 8.49 -10.09
C LEU A 90 0.05 7.69 -9.64
N ARG A 91 -0.04 6.45 -10.12
CA ARG A 91 -1.04 5.47 -9.71
C ARG A 91 -0.40 4.38 -8.86
N THR A 92 -1.21 3.72 -8.05
CA THR A 92 -0.84 2.48 -7.37
C THR A 92 -0.54 1.40 -8.41
N ILE A 93 0.37 0.50 -8.06
CA ILE A 93 0.66 -0.70 -8.85
C ILE A 93 -0.64 -1.53 -8.95
N SER A 94 -0.84 -2.22 -10.07
CA SER A 94 -2.06 -2.98 -10.38
C SER A 94 -2.64 -3.72 -9.17
N SER A 95 -3.95 -3.60 -8.97
CA SER A 95 -4.67 -4.27 -7.90
C SER A 95 -4.47 -5.79 -7.89
N GLU A 96 -4.34 -6.41 -9.06
CA GLU A 96 -4.03 -7.84 -9.17
C GLU A 96 -2.66 -8.18 -8.58
N LEU A 97 -1.66 -7.36 -8.88
CA LEU A 97 -0.28 -7.55 -8.39
C LEU A 97 -0.20 -7.33 -6.88
N PHE A 98 -0.90 -6.32 -6.37
CA PHE A 98 -1.07 -6.11 -4.94
C PHE A 98 -1.71 -7.33 -4.26
N VAL A 99 -2.83 -7.84 -4.80
CA VAL A 99 -3.53 -9.01 -4.27
C VAL A 99 -2.60 -10.23 -4.28
N LYS A 100 -1.90 -10.51 -5.38
CA LYS A 100 -0.96 -11.62 -5.49
C LYS A 100 0.18 -11.58 -4.47
N LYS A 101 0.70 -10.39 -4.17
CA LYS A 101 1.80 -10.24 -3.21
C LYS A 101 1.33 -10.31 -1.76
N VAL A 102 0.22 -9.65 -1.47
CA VAL A 102 -0.26 -9.42 -0.10
C VAL A 102 -1.12 -10.57 0.42
N ILE A 103 -1.97 -11.13 -0.45
CA ILE A 103 -2.91 -12.17 -0.07
C ILE A 103 -2.25 -13.52 -0.32
N LYS A 104 -1.65 -14.04 0.74
CA LYS A 104 -1.10 -15.38 0.85
C LYS A 104 -2.02 -16.20 1.74
N ARG A 105 -1.94 -17.52 1.62
CA ARG A 105 -2.79 -18.45 2.38
C ARG A 105 -2.83 -18.16 3.87
N ASP A 106 -1.66 -17.90 4.46
CA ASP A 106 -1.51 -17.67 5.90
C ASP A 106 -1.66 -16.20 6.31
N SER A 107 -1.76 -15.27 5.34
CA SER A 107 -1.92 -13.85 5.64
C SER A 107 -3.38 -13.45 5.86
N ILE A 108 -4.35 -14.21 5.32
CA ILE A 108 -5.79 -13.95 5.55
C ILE A 108 -6.18 -14.41 6.95
N LYS A 109 -6.57 -13.46 7.80
CA LYS A 109 -7.12 -13.75 9.13
C LYS A 109 -8.64 -13.91 9.09
N ARG A 110 -9.33 -13.07 8.32
CA ARG A 110 -10.82 -13.07 8.25
C ARG A 110 -11.35 -12.65 6.88
N PHE A 111 -12.50 -13.20 6.50
CA PHE A 111 -13.39 -12.62 5.50
C PHE A 111 -14.48 -11.81 6.20
N VAL A 112 -14.75 -10.61 5.71
CA VAL A 112 -15.81 -9.74 6.19
C VAL A 112 -16.73 -9.41 5.02
N MET A 113 -17.93 -9.96 5.04
CA MET A 113 -18.94 -9.78 4.00
C MET A 113 -20.00 -8.81 4.50
N VAL A 114 -20.34 -7.81 3.69
CA VAL A 114 -21.30 -6.76 4.05
C VAL A 114 -22.46 -6.75 3.07
N LYS A 115 -23.68 -6.83 3.59
CA LYS A 115 -24.93 -6.68 2.85
C LYS A 115 -25.64 -5.41 3.34
N ASN A 116 -25.88 -4.48 2.43
CA ASN A 116 -26.55 -3.23 2.71
C ASN A 116 -28.05 -3.40 2.53
N HIS A 117 -28.83 -2.98 3.51
CA HIS A 117 -30.28 -2.97 3.49
C HIS A 117 -30.77 -1.54 3.41
N LYS A 118 -31.65 -1.28 2.45
CA LYS A 118 -32.44 -0.06 2.40
C LYS A 118 -33.74 -0.31 3.15
N SER A 119 -34.08 0.54 4.12
CA SER A 119 -35.37 0.41 4.79
C SER A 119 -36.52 0.61 3.79
N GLY A 120 -37.57 -0.21 3.93
CA GLY A 120 -38.81 -0.09 3.18
C GLY A 120 -39.81 0.88 3.80
N ASP A 121 -39.58 1.33 5.04
CA ASP A 121 -40.45 2.29 5.73
C ASP A 121 -40.16 3.71 5.25
N THR A 122 -41.22 4.43 4.85
CA THR A 122 -41.15 5.83 4.47
C THR A 122 -40.70 6.75 5.61
N SER A 123 -40.90 6.34 6.86
CA SER A 123 -40.49 7.07 8.08
C SER A 123 -38.97 6.99 8.31
N ASP A 124 -38.33 5.93 7.83
CA ASP A 124 -36.87 5.73 7.91
C ASP A 124 -36.11 6.48 6.79
N ASN A 125 -36.84 7.06 5.83
CA ASN A 125 -36.28 7.89 4.76
C ASN A 125 -35.91 9.31 5.21
N VAL A 126 -35.93 9.60 6.52
CA VAL A 126 -35.36 10.83 7.08
C VAL A 126 -33.83 10.72 7.05
N GLY A 127 -33.25 10.89 5.86
CA GLY A 127 -31.89 11.36 5.68
C GLY A 127 -30.76 10.34 5.53
N LYS A 128 -30.91 9.04 5.85
CA LYS A 128 -29.95 7.92 5.55
C LYS A 128 -30.31 6.63 6.34
N GLY A 129 -31.54 6.13 6.28
CA GLY A 129 -31.90 4.84 6.90
C GLY A 129 -31.31 3.63 6.16
N TYR A 130 -30.01 3.38 6.33
CA TYR A 130 -29.32 2.19 5.81
C TYR A 130 -28.85 1.32 6.97
N GLY A 131 -29.35 0.09 7.04
CA GLY A 131 -28.78 -0.96 7.88
C GLY A 131 -27.73 -1.75 7.09
N ALA A 132 -26.72 -2.29 7.76
CA ALA A 132 -25.78 -3.20 7.12
C ALA A 132 -25.66 -4.48 7.94
N GLU A 133 -25.95 -5.61 7.31
CA GLU A 133 -25.64 -6.92 7.87
C GLU A 133 -24.18 -7.24 7.55
N THR A 134 -23.42 -7.60 8.58
CA THR A 134 -22.01 -8.01 8.41
C THR A 134 -21.83 -9.43 8.88
N ARG A 135 -21.31 -10.29 8.01
CA ARG A 135 -20.92 -11.65 8.33
C ARG A 135 -19.40 -11.79 8.30
N VAL A 136 -18.82 -12.36 9.36
CA VAL A 136 -17.38 -12.51 9.50
C VAL A 136 -17.02 -13.99 9.59
N LEU A 137 -16.16 -14.46 8.68
CA LEU A 137 -15.54 -15.78 8.77
C LEU A 137 -14.12 -15.61 9.31
N SER A 138 -13.80 -16.31 10.40
CA SER A 138 -12.48 -16.31 11.05
C SER A 138 -11.92 -17.74 11.11
N ASP A 139 -10.69 -17.90 11.61
CA ASP A 139 -10.05 -19.20 11.85
C ASP A 139 -10.02 -20.09 10.59
N LEU A 140 -9.62 -19.46 9.49
CA LEU A 140 -9.66 -20.04 8.15
C LEU A 140 -8.53 -21.05 7.95
N HIS A 141 -8.86 -22.26 7.49
CA HIS A 141 -7.92 -23.31 7.14
C HIS A 141 -8.17 -23.80 5.72
N PHE A 142 -7.16 -23.72 4.85
CA PHE A 142 -7.43 -23.83 3.42
C PHE A 142 -7.18 -25.16 2.70
N ASN A 143 -6.16 -26.00 2.86
CA ASN A 143 -5.78 -27.00 1.83
C ASN A 143 -5.49 -26.39 0.43
N ASP A 144 -4.67 -27.08 -0.37
CA ASP A 144 -4.10 -26.47 -1.58
C ASP A 144 -5.17 -26.22 -2.66
N GLY A 145 -6.02 -27.23 -2.93
CA GLY A 145 -7.04 -27.12 -3.97
C GLY A 145 -8.15 -26.10 -3.66
N LEU A 146 -8.52 -25.95 -2.38
CA LEU A 146 -9.52 -24.97 -1.97
C LEU A 146 -8.92 -23.56 -1.84
N TRP A 147 -7.65 -23.43 -1.45
CA TRP A 147 -6.92 -22.16 -1.55
C TRP A 147 -6.89 -21.62 -2.98
N ASP A 148 -6.47 -22.43 -3.96
CA ASP A 148 -6.37 -22.00 -5.35
C ASP A 148 -7.73 -21.54 -5.89
N ARG A 149 -8.82 -22.24 -5.54
CA ARG A 149 -10.18 -21.85 -5.92
C ARG A 149 -10.58 -20.49 -5.32
N ILE A 150 -10.33 -20.28 -4.03
CA ILE A 150 -10.67 -19.04 -3.33
C ILE A 150 -9.83 -17.88 -3.86
N PHE A 151 -8.52 -18.10 -4.01
CA PHE A 151 -7.59 -17.10 -4.51
C PHE A 151 -7.96 -16.67 -5.94
N ASN A 152 -8.29 -17.62 -6.82
CA ASN A 152 -8.77 -17.30 -8.17
C ASN A 152 -10.07 -16.47 -8.16
N LYS A 153 -11.01 -16.74 -7.24
CA LYS A 153 -12.22 -15.92 -7.07
C LYS A 153 -11.90 -14.51 -6.56
N ILE A 154 -10.98 -14.36 -5.61
CA ILE A 154 -10.52 -13.06 -5.12
C ILE A 154 -9.92 -12.26 -6.29
N ILE A 155 -9.02 -12.86 -7.06
CA ILE A 155 -8.43 -12.24 -8.26
C ILE A 155 -9.52 -11.83 -9.26
N TYR A 156 -10.51 -12.69 -9.49
CA TYR A 156 -11.63 -12.41 -10.39
C TYR A 156 -12.42 -11.16 -9.98
N VAL A 157 -12.77 -11.03 -8.69
CA VAL A 157 -13.44 -9.83 -8.14
C VAL A 157 -12.57 -8.59 -8.30
N THR A 158 -11.28 -8.69 -7.99
CA THR A 158 -10.35 -7.54 -8.05
C THR A 158 -10.10 -7.01 -9.47
N LYS A 159 -10.39 -7.82 -10.49
CA LYS A 159 -10.38 -7.41 -11.91
C LYS A 159 -11.64 -6.64 -12.32
N GLY A 160 -12.54 -6.33 -11.39
CA GLY A 160 -13.82 -5.68 -11.67
C GLY A 160 -14.79 -6.57 -12.46
N LYS A 161 -14.58 -7.90 -12.45
CA LYS A 161 -15.41 -8.85 -13.21
C LYS A 161 -16.63 -9.35 -12.44
N SER A 162 -16.76 -8.99 -11.17
CA SER A 162 -17.96 -9.24 -10.35
C SER A 162 -18.15 -8.12 -9.34
N ASN A 163 -19.40 -7.68 -9.18
CA ASN A 163 -19.80 -6.67 -8.18
C ASN A 163 -20.53 -7.27 -6.97
N LEU A 164 -20.71 -8.60 -6.97
CA LEU A 164 -21.42 -9.33 -5.91
C LEU A 164 -20.60 -10.55 -5.52
N PHE A 165 -20.67 -10.88 -4.24
CA PHE A 165 -20.08 -12.09 -3.67
C PHE A 165 -21.16 -12.90 -2.97
N GLU A 166 -21.25 -14.19 -3.29
CA GLU A 166 -22.26 -15.08 -2.72
C GLU A 166 -21.61 -16.09 -1.77
N PHE A 167 -22.23 -16.28 -0.60
CA PHE A 167 -21.86 -17.31 0.36
C PHE A 167 -23.11 -17.88 1.02
N GLU A 168 -23.25 -19.21 1.03
CA GLU A 168 -24.44 -19.91 1.53
C GLU A 168 -25.75 -19.37 0.92
N GLU A 169 -25.78 -19.18 -0.40
CA GLU A 169 -26.96 -18.68 -1.13
C GLU A 169 -27.37 -17.24 -0.76
N ILE A 170 -26.53 -16.52 -0.01
CA ILE A 170 -26.73 -15.12 0.34
C ILE A 170 -25.75 -14.26 -0.47
N GLU A 171 -26.31 -13.34 -1.26
CA GLU A 171 -25.54 -12.31 -1.95
C GLU A 171 -25.17 -11.15 -1.00
N TYR A 172 -23.90 -10.77 -1.03
CA TYR A 172 -23.30 -9.66 -0.31
C TYR A 172 -22.82 -8.59 -1.29
N ASN A 173 -22.93 -7.33 -0.89
CA ASN A 173 -22.53 -6.18 -1.71
C ASN A 173 -21.03 -5.90 -1.64
N THR A 174 -20.36 -6.32 -0.56
CA THR A 174 -18.93 -6.02 -0.39
C THR A 174 -18.24 -7.18 0.30
N LEU A 175 -17.08 -7.56 -0.24
CA LEU A 175 -16.15 -8.50 0.38
C LEU A 175 -14.88 -7.76 0.80
N LYS A 176 -14.59 -7.81 2.10
CA LYS A 176 -13.36 -7.28 2.69
C LYS A 176 -12.52 -8.41 3.27
N LEU A 177 -11.21 -8.31 3.14
CA LEU A 177 -10.25 -9.23 3.74
C LEU A 177 -9.53 -8.55 4.89
N ILE A 178 -9.46 -9.22 6.04
CA ILE A 178 -8.56 -8.82 7.13
C ILE A 178 -7.28 -9.62 6.95
N VAL A 179 -6.20 -8.94 6.60
CA VAL A 179 -4.90 -9.56 6.32
C VAL A 179 -3.81 -9.01 7.22
N GLU A 180 -2.79 -9.81 7.48
CA GLU A 180 -1.57 -9.36 8.15
C GLU A 180 -0.48 -9.05 7.11
N ILE A 181 0.04 -7.81 7.12
CA ILE A 181 1.08 -7.34 6.20
C ILE A 181 2.17 -6.66 7.03
N GLY A 182 3.39 -7.21 6.99
CA GLY A 182 4.52 -6.64 7.74
C GLY A 182 4.23 -6.49 9.24
N GLY A 183 3.60 -7.51 9.83
CA GLY A 183 3.21 -7.52 11.25
C GLY A 183 2.04 -6.58 11.62
N ARG A 184 1.39 -5.93 10.65
CA ARG A 184 0.22 -5.07 10.88
C ARG A 184 -1.03 -5.65 10.26
N ILE A 185 -2.13 -5.63 11.01
CA ILE A 185 -3.45 -6.03 10.51
C ILE A 185 -4.02 -4.90 9.63
N ARG A 186 -4.52 -5.27 8.45
CA ARG A 186 -5.16 -4.36 7.49
C ARG A 186 -6.46 -4.93 6.95
N THR A 187 -7.40 -4.02 6.70
CA THR A 187 -8.65 -4.31 6.00
C THR A 187 -8.49 -3.93 4.53
N ILE A 188 -8.63 -4.91 3.64
CA ILE A 188 -8.62 -4.74 2.18
C ILE A 188 -10.06 -4.83 1.70
N ASP A 189 -10.58 -3.80 1.07
CA ASP A 189 -11.85 -3.89 0.34
C ASP A 189 -11.58 -4.36 -1.09
N LEU A 190 -12.06 -5.55 -1.46
CA LEU A 190 -11.79 -6.14 -2.77
C LEU A 190 -12.42 -5.37 -3.94
N HIS A 191 -13.41 -4.51 -3.67
CA HIS A 191 -14.05 -3.66 -4.67
C HIS A 191 -13.38 -2.29 -4.78
N ASN A 192 -12.44 -1.98 -3.89
CA ASN A 192 -11.72 -0.71 -3.86
C ASN A 192 -10.21 -0.90 -3.66
N VAL A 193 -9.68 -1.97 -4.27
CA VAL A 193 -8.24 -2.33 -4.23
C VAL A 193 -7.35 -1.34 -4.94
N GLU A 194 -7.89 -0.51 -5.84
CA GLU A 194 -7.13 0.51 -6.56
C GLU A 194 -6.55 1.58 -5.63
N ASN A 195 -7.19 1.84 -4.49
CA ASN A 195 -6.70 2.82 -3.53
C ASN A 195 -5.63 2.29 -2.57
N LEU A 196 -5.26 1.01 -2.68
CA LEU A 196 -4.29 0.37 -1.79
C LEU A 196 -2.87 0.57 -2.32
N SER A 197 -2.00 1.10 -1.47
CA SER A 197 -0.56 1.16 -1.74
C SER A 197 0.12 -0.07 -1.18
N ILE A 198 0.98 -0.71 -1.98
CA ILE A 198 1.80 -1.82 -1.51
C ILE A 198 2.85 -1.28 -0.54
N ILE A 199 2.93 -1.88 0.64
CA ILE A 199 3.95 -1.56 1.64
C ILE A 199 4.77 -2.82 1.87
N GLU A 200 6.02 -2.76 1.43
CA GLU A 200 7.00 -3.82 1.62
C GLU A 200 7.76 -3.58 2.93
N SER A 201 7.96 -4.64 3.68
CA SER A 201 8.80 -4.60 4.88
C SER A 201 10.24 -4.76 4.47
N ILE A 202 11.11 -3.91 5.00
CA ILE A 202 12.56 -4.01 4.79
C ILE A 202 13.09 -5.00 5.84
N PRO A 203 13.82 -6.06 5.42
CA PRO A 203 14.43 -7.00 6.36
C PRO A 203 15.34 -6.34 7.40
N ASP A 204 15.28 -6.82 8.65
CA ASP A 204 16.06 -6.25 9.76
C ASP A 204 17.58 -6.34 9.55
N GLU A 205 18.06 -7.31 8.76
CA GLU A 205 19.47 -7.47 8.36
C GLU A 205 20.02 -6.30 7.53
N ILE A 206 19.14 -5.46 6.96
CA ILE A 206 19.51 -4.25 6.25
C ILE A 206 19.73 -3.09 7.24
N LYS A 207 19.18 -3.15 8.46
CA LYS A 207 19.27 -2.07 9.44
C LYS A 207 20.68 -2.00 10.04
N MET A 208 21.24 -0.79 10.10
CA MET A 208 22.50 -0.48 10.76
C MET A 208 22.28 -0.08 12.23
N ALA A 209 23.36 -0.02 13.00
CA ALA A 209 23.33 0.33 14.42
C ALA A 209 22.80 1.75 14.69
N ASP A 210 22.97 2.68 13.74
CA ASP A 210 22.44 4.04 13.81
C ASP A 210 20.93 4.13 13.50
N GLY A 211 20.29 3.00 13.20
CA GLY A 211 18.87 2.92 12.86
C GLY A 211 18.56 3.18 11.39
N HIS A 212 19.54 3.53 10.57
CA HIS A 212 19.39 3.71 9.12
C HIS A 212 19.64 2.41 8.35
N PRO A 213 19.11 2.25 7.13
CA PRO A 213 19.42 1.08 6.31
C PRO A 213 20.83 1.16 5.71
N HIS A 214 21.53 0.03 5.68
CA HIS A 214 22.77 -0.16 4.93
C HIS A 214 22.46 0.02 3.45
N LYS A 215 23.03 1.07 2.86
CA LYS A 215 22.70 1.56 1.54
C LYS A 215 22.78 0.49 0.45
N GLU A 216 23.91 -0.22 0.35
CA GLU A 216 24.14 -1.22 -0.69
C GLU A 216 23.14 -2.38 -0.59
N ARG A 217 22.92 -2.89 0.64
CA ARG A 217 21.93 -3.95 0.89
C ARG A 217 20.52 -3.50 0.57
N LEU A 218 20.17 -2.25 0.90
CA LEU A 218 18.88 -1.67 0.54
C LEU A 218 18.70 -1.60 -0.97
N ILE A 219 19.70 -1.12 -1.71
CA ILE A 219 19.65 -1.05 -3.18
C ILE A 219 19.43 -2.46 -3.76
N THR A 220 20.23 -3.45 -3.36
CA THR A 220 20.10 -4.84 -3.84
C THR A 220 18.71 -5.43 -3.55
N HIS A 221 18.19 -5.18 -2.35
CA HIS A 221 16.85 -5.64 -1.97
C HIS A 221 15.78 -4.98 -2.84
N ILE A 222 15.85 -3.66 -3.02
CA ILE A 222 14.90 -2.92 -3.85
C ILE A 222 15.00 -3.31 -5.32
N GLU A 223 16.18 -3.61 -5.85
CA GLU A 223 16.33 -4.13 -7.21
C GLU A 223 15.63 -5.47 -7.40
N THR A 224 15.80 -6.39 -6.44
CA THR A 224 15.09 -7.68 -6.43
C THR A 224 13.58 -7.47 -6.45
N VAL A 225 13.07 -6.70 -5.49
CA VAL A 225 11.64 -6.38 -5.38
C VAL A 225 11.11 -5.70 -6.64
N ALA A 226 11.88 -4.77 -7.20
CA ALA A 226 11.48 -4.04 -8.40
C ALA A 226 11.37 -4.96 -9.62
N ASN A 227 12.31 -5.88 -9.81
CA ASN A 227 12.29 -6.84 -10.91
C ASN A 227 11.09 -7.79 -10.81
N GLU A 228 10.73 -8.24 -9.61
CA GLU A 228 9.52 -9.05 -9.39
C GLU A 228 8.23 -8.31 -9.77
N TYR A 229 8.15 -7.01 -9.46
CA TYR A 229 7.02 -6.20 -9.89
C TYR A 229 6.99 -6.02 -11.40
N LEU A 230 8.15 -5.75 -12.01
CA LEU A 230 8.25 -5.55 -13.46
C LEU A 230 7.92 -6.81 -14.26
N SER A 231 8.24 -8.01 -13.78
CA SER A 231 7.87 -9.26 -14.47
C SER A 231 6.37 -9.52 -14.50
N GLU A 232 5.64 -9.06 -13.49
CA GLU A 232 4.18 -9.21 -13.40
C GLU A 232 3.41 -8.02 -14.01
N MET A 233 4.06 -6.85 -14.12
CA MET A 233 3.47 -5.70 -14.79
C MET A 233 3.50 -5.94 -16.31
N VAL A 234 2.32 -6.03 -16.92
CA VAL A 234 2.20 -5.93 -18.38
C VAL A 234 2.59 -4.50 -18.79
N LEU A 235 3.86 -4.31 -19.12
CA LEU A 235 4.35 -3.15 -19.85
C LEU A 235 3.68 -3.23 -21.22
N GLN A 236 2.62 -2.44 -21.40
CA GLN A 236 1.76 -2.57 -22.58
C GLN A 236 2.58 -2.36 -23.86
N ILE A 237 2.69 -3.43 -24.63
CA ILE A 237 3.02 -3.43 -26.05
C ILE A 237 1.85 -2.70 -26.75
N LYS A 238 2.16 -1.61 -27.45
CA LYS A 238 1.26 -1.04 -28.45
C LYS A 238 1.55 -1.69 -29.79
#